data_AF-A0A4R6QM38-F1
#
_entry.id   AF-A0A4R6QM38-F1
#
_cell.length_a   1.000
_cell.length_b   1.000
_cell.length_c   1.000
_cell.angle_alpha   90.00
_cell.angle_beta   90.00
_cell.angle_gamma   90.00
#
_symmetry.space_group_name_H-M   'P 1'
#
loop_
_entity.id
_entity.type
_entity.pdbx_description
1 polymer ?
#
loop_
_entity_poly.entity_id
_entity_poly.type
_entity_poly.pdbx_seq_one_letter_code
_entity_poly.pdbx_strand_id
1 'polypeptide(L)'
;MSPAACAQQLKALFPALFAGAAKPLKLRIQADIQERAPGQFSKQVLSAFFRRYTGSTSYLIAASKAKHRYDLDGAEAGEMSEEHRQIAVQELARRRANHEAVRAQEMAQHAQEEEQRRSRFNLLRAFETTTLTPANFCALKGVAMEELDGLLALARKEAEQRALQAPAPHRSGPPGNREQREPRDNRGPRAEQRPGQRPGPRPAGPRGEPRRDGRPPKAGPR
;
A
#
# COMPACT_ATOMS: atom_id res chain seq x y z
N MET A 1 5.16 -26.06 -24.74
CA MET A 1 5.68 -24.75 -24.32
C MET A 1 4.77 -24.15 -23.24
N SER A 2 5.31 -23.60 -22.14
CA SER A 2 4.50 -22.93 -21.12
C SER A 2 4.15 -21.47 -21.51
N PRO A 3 3.10 -20.85 -20.93
CA PRO A 3 2.79 -19.45 -21.19
C PRO A 3 3.90 -18.47 -20.78
N ALA A 4 4.69 -18.80 -19.74
CA ALA A 4 5.81 -18.00 -19.31
C ALA A 4 6.99 -18.06 -20.30
N ALA A 5 7.30 -19.25 -20.81
CA ALA A 5 8.28 -19.40 -21.88
C ALA A 5 7.82 -18.67 -23.15
N CYS A 6 6.52 -18.73 -23.48
CA CYS A 6 5.94 -18.00 -24.60
C CYS A 6 6.16 -16.49 -24.47
N ALA A 7 5.93 -15.93 -23.29
CA ALA A 7 6.18 -14.51 -23.02
C ALA A 7 7.64 -14.12 -23.25
N GLN A 8 8.59 -14.95 -22.79
CA GLN A 8 10.02 -14.70 -22.98
C GLN A 8 10.42 -14.75 -24.46
N GLN A 9 9.93 -15.74 -25.19
CA GLN A 9 10.24 -15.88 -26.61
C GLN A 9 9.59 -14.77 -27.45
N LEU A 10 8.34 -14.35 -27.14
CA LEU A 10 7.72 -13.19 -27.76
C LEU A 10 8.50 -11.90 -27.51
N LYS A 11 9.05 -11.73 -26.30
CA LYS A 11 9.91 -10.59 -25.96
C LYS A 11 11.23 -10.61 -26.73
N ALA A 12 11.81 -11.79 -26.96
CA ALA A 12 13.04 -11.93 -27.73
C ALA A 12 12.82 -11.67 -29.23
N LEU A 13 11.73 -12.18 -29.80
CA LEU A 13 11.45 -12.06 -31.24
C LEU A 13 10.82 -10.72 -31.63
N PHE A 14 9.98 -10.15 -30.77
CA PHE A 14 9.25 -8.90 -31.05
C PHE A 14 9.43 -7.90 -29.89
N PRO A 15 10.66 -7.42 -29.65
CA PRO A 15 10.96 -6.56 -28.51
C PRO A 15 10.23 -5.21 -28.57
N ALA A 16 9.97 -4.68 -29.76
CA ALA A 16 9.28 -3.41 -29.94
C ALA A 16 7.86 -3.39 -29.33
N LEU A 17 7.20 -4.55 -29.29
CA LEU A 17 5.85 -4.70 -28.74
C LEU A 17 5.84 -5.27 -27.31
N PHE A 18 6.74 -6.20 -26.97
CA PHE A 18 6.68 -6.96 -25.71
C PHE A 18 7.80 -6.68 -24.69
N ALA A 19 8.87 -5.97 -25.05
CA ALA A 19 9.99 -5.77 -24.11
C ALA A 19 9.75 -4.67 -23.07
N GLY A 20 8.96 -3.65 -23.44
CA GLY A 20 8.68 -2.47 -22.62
C GLY A 20 7.35 -2.50 -21.89
N ALA A 21 6.79 -1.32 -21.64
CA ALA A 21 5.44 -1.18 -21.14
C ALA A 21 4.45 -1.85 -22.10
N ALA A 22 3.38 -2.45 -21.55
CA ALA A 22 2.36 -3.09 -22.36
C ALA A 22 1.76 -2.07 -23.34
N LYS A 23 1.62 -2.47 -24.61
CA LYS A 23 1.01 -1.67 -25.65
C LYS A 23 -0.25 -2.37 -26.17
N PRO A 24 -1.31 -1.62 -26.54
CA PRO A 24 -2.50 -2.24 -27.11
C PRO A 24 -2.20 -2.89 -28.46
N LEU A 25 -2.64 -4.14 -28.61
CA LEU A 25 -2.28 -4.97 -29.75
C LEU A 25 -3.15 -4.66 -30.99
N LYS A 26 -2.52 -4.75 -32.17
CA LYS A 26 -3.22 -4.85 -33.45
C LYS A 26 -4.24 -5.99 -33.42
N LEU A 27 -5.35 -5.80 -34.13
CA LEU A 27 -6.31 -6.89 -34.35
C LEU A 27 -5.66 -8.01 -35.15
N ARG A 28 -5.99 -9.26 -34.79
CA ARG A 28 -5.44 -10.47 -35.42
C ARG A 28 -3.91 -10.61 -35.33
N ILE A 29 -3.25 -9.96 -34.36
CA ILE A 29 -1.79 -10.06 -34.13
C ILE A 29 -1.27 -11.51 -34.04
N GLN A 30 -2.12 -12.46 -33.64
CA GLN A 30 -1.78 -13.88 -33.61
C GLN A 30 -1.45 -14.46 -35.00
N ALA A 31 -2.08 -13.94 -36.06
CA ALA A 31 -1.80 -14.33 -37.43
C ALA A 31 -0.44 -13.77 -37.87
N ASP A 32 -0.20 -12.48 -37.63
CA ASP A 32 1.07 -11.82 -37.91
C ASP A 32 2.25 -12.52 -37.22
N ILE A 33 2.06 -12.99 -35.98
CA ILE A 33 3.07 -13.76 -35.24
C ILE A 33 3.34 -15.12 -35.92
N GLN A 34 2.28 -15.82 -36.35
CA GLN A 34 2.43 -17.12 -37.02
C GLN A 34 3.10 -16.99 -38.39
N GLU A 35 2.89 -15.86 -39.08
CA GLU A 35 3.53 -15.58 -40.37
C GLU A 35 5.02 -15.25 -40.21
N ARG A 36 5.38 -14.43 -39.22
CA ARG A 36 6.79 -14.05 -38.97
C ARG A 36 7.61 -15.13 -38.25
N ALA A 37 6.97 -15.95 -37.44
CA ALA A 37 7.60 -16.99 -36.65
C ALA A 37 6.86 -18.33 -36.81
N PRO A 38 6.83 -18.90 -38.03
CA PRO A 38 6.13 -20.15 -38.28
C PRO A 38 6.76 -21.27 -37.46
N GLY A 39 5.92 -22.14 -36.88
CA GLY A 39 6.35 -23.29 -36.08
C GLY A 39 6.91 -22.97 -34.69
N GLN A 40 7.19 -21.70 -34.37
CA GLN A 40 7.75 -21.30 -33.07
C GLN A 40 6.71 -21.29 -31.95
N PHE A 41 5.46 -21.00 -32.28
CA PHE A 41 4.37 -20.91 -31.33
C PHE A 41 3.17 -21.74 -31.78
N SER A 42 2.61 -22.53 -30.88
CA SER A 42 1.32 -23.17 -31.13
C SER A 42 0.17 -22.19 -30.88
N LYS A 43 -0.92 -22.32 -31.65
CA LYS A 43 -2.13 -21.49 -31.49
C LYS A 43 -2.69 -21.51 -30.07
N GLN A 44 -2.66 -22.68 -29.42
CA GLN A 44 -3.14 -22.85 -28.04
C GLN A 44 -2.30 -22.05 -27.04
N VAL A 45 -0.97 -22.09 -27.18
CA VAL A 45 -0.07 -21.37 -26.28
C VAL A 45 -0.18 -19.86 -26.47
N LEU A 46 -0.30 -19.38 -27.71
CA LEU A 46 -0.57 -17.96 -27.99
C LEU A 46 -1.90 -17.52 -27.39
N SER A 47 -2.97 -18.30 -27.58
CA SER A 47 -4.29 -17.99 -27.04
C SER A 47 -4.25 -17.88 -25.50
N ALA A 48 -3.62 -18.85 -24.83
CA ALA A 48 -3.47 -18.84 -23.38
C ALA A 48 -2.66 -17.63 -22.88
N PHE A 49 -1.55 -17.30 -23.57
CA PHE A 49 -0.76 -16.11 -23.26
C PHE A 49 -1.58 -14.83 -23.43
N PHE A 50 -2.22 -14.63 -24.58
CA PHE A 50 -2.97 -13.40 -24.87
C PHE A 50 -4.16 -13.20 -23.92
N ARG A 51 -4.87 -14.27 -23.54
CA ARG A 51 -5.94 -14.18 -22.55
C ARG A 51 -5.46 -13.59 -21.22
N ARG A 52 -4.26 -13.98 -20.76
CA ARG A 52 -3.66 -13.44 -19.54
C ARG A 52 -3.07 -12.04 -19.75
N TYR A 53 -2.40 -11.83 -20.87
CA TYR A 53 -1.71 -10.57 -21.19
C TYR A 53 -2.70 -9.42 -21.35
N THR A 54 -3.77 -9.58 -22.13
CA THR A 54 -4.77 -8.53 -22.35
C THR A 54 -5.64 -8.27 -21.13
N GLY A 55 -5.81 -9.27 -20.26
CA GLY A 55 -6.48 -9.13 -18.97
C GLY A 55 -5.60 -8.54 -17.86
N SER A 56 -4.32 -8.27 -18.11
CA SER A 56 -3.41 -7.74 -17.10
C SER A 56 -3.66 -6.27 -16.80
N THR A 57 -3.39 -5.84 -15.56
CA THR A 57 -3.59 -4.45 -15.14
C THR A 57 -2.71 -3.49 -15.95
N SER A 58 -1.47 -3.85 -16.28
CA SER A 58 -0.59 -3.04 -17.12
C SER A 58 -1.14 -2.85 -18.54
N TYR A 59 -1.69 -3.91 -19.13
CA TYR A 59 -2.33 -3.82 -20.44
C TYR A 59 -3.58 -2.95 -20.41
N LEU A 60 -4.47 -3.13 -19.43
CA LEU A 60 -5.67 -2.31 -19.28
C LEU A 60 -5.32 -0.83 -19.10
N ILE A 61 -4.27 -0.51 -18.34
CA ILE A 61 -3.78 0.88 -18.20
C ILE A 61 -3.34 1.43 -19.56
N ALA A 62 -2.58 0.67 -20.34
CA ALA A 62 -2.16 1.10 -21.66
C ALA A 62 -3.33 1.26 -22.63
N ALA A 63 -4.25 0.30 -22.64
CA ALA A 63 -5.47 0.33 -23.45
C ALA A 63 -6.34 1.54 -23.12
N SER A 64 -6.45 1.94 -21.84
CA SER A 64 -7.25 3.11 -21.44
C SER A 64 -6.71 4.45 -21.96
N LYS A 65 -5.41 4.55 -22.25
CA LYS A 65 -4.72 5.80 -22.62
C LYS A 65 -4.40 5.92 -24.10
N ALA A 66 -4.29 4.79 -24.80
CA ALA A 66 -3.80 4.77 -26.16
C ALA A 66 -4.87 5.18 -27.19
N LYS A 67 -4.45 5.96 -28.18
CA LYS A 67 -5.27 6.30 -29.36
C LYS A 67 -5.15 5.26 -30.47
N HIS A 68 -4.01 4.59 -30.57
CA HIS A 68 -3.70 3.63 -31.62
C HIS A 68 -3.35 2.25 -31.04
N ARG A 69 -3.51 1.23 -31.87
CA ARG A 69 -3.00 -0.13 -31.66
C ARG A 69 -1.63 -0.26 -32.31
N TYR A 70 -0.83 -1.21 -31.84
CA TYR A 70 0.53 -1.41 -32.31
C TYR A 70 0.71 -2.82 -32.89
N ASP A 71 1.45 -2.90 -33.98
CA ASP A 71 1.89 -4.16 -34.58
C ASP A 71 3.18 -4.72 -33.91
N LEU A 72 3.74 -5.78 -34.51
CA LEU A 72 4.94 -6.46 -33.99
C LEU A 72 6.20 -5.60 -34.04
N ASP A 73 6.27 -4.62 -34.92
CA ASP A 73 7.39 -3.68 -35.03
C ASP A 73 7.18 -2.43 -34.17
N GLY A 74 6.01 -2.30 -33.55
CA GLY A 74 5.63 -1.14 -32.76
C GLY A 74 5.14 0.03 -33.60
N ALA A 75 4.79 -0.20 -34.87
CA ALA A 75 4.12 0.80 -35.70
C ALA A 75 2.62 0.83 -35.40
N GLU A 76 1.98 1.97 -35.67
CA GLU A 76 0.55 2.15 -35.47
C GLU A 76 -0.23 1.34 -36.49
N ALA A 77 -1.07 0.43 -36.01
CA ALA A 77 -1.81 -0.53 -36.82
C ALA A 77 -3.30 -0.49 -36.47
N GLY A 78 -3.89 0.68 -36.70
CA GLY A 78 -5.31 0.97 -36.53
C GLY A 78 -5.64 1.70 -35.23
N GLU A 79 -6.88 2.16 -35.14
CA GLU A 79 -7.34 2.98 -34.02
C GLU A 79 -7.83 2.15 -32.84
N MET A 80 -7.65 2.70 -31.65
CA MET A 80 -8.32 2.25 -30.44
C MET A 80 -9.65 3.00 -30.34
N SER A 81 -10.77 2.27 -30.46
CA SER A 81 -12.10 2.85 -30.22
C SER A 81 -12.21 3.38 -28.78
N GLU A 82 -12.94 4.48 -28.62
CA GLU A 82 -13.28 5.04 -27.32
C GLU A 82 -14.02 4.03 -26.44
N GLU A 83 -14.90 3.21 -27.02
CA GLU A 83 -15.63 2.17 -26.28
C GLU A 83 -14.66 1.18 -25.59
N HIS A 84 -13.61 0.75 -26.29
CA HIS A 84 -12.60 -0.14 -25.72
C HIS A 84 -11.78 0.53 -24.64
N ARG A 85 -11.48 1.84 -24.78
CA ARG A 85 -10.83 2.61 -23.70
C ARG A 85 -11.72 2.66 -22.46
N GLN A 86 -13.00 2.95 -22.64
CA GLN A 86 -13.97 3.03 -21.55
C GLN A 86 -14.13 1.69 -20.83
N ILE A 87 -14.18 0.56 -21.56
CA ILE A 87 -14.21 -0.79 -20.96
C ILE A 87 -12.97 -1.01 -20.10
N ALA A 88 -11.78 -0.61 -20.57
CA ALA A 88 -10.55 -0.76 -19.80
C ALA A 88 -10.55 0.10 -18.52
N VAL A 89 -11.05 1.35 -18.59
CA VAL A 89 -11.20 2.23 -17.42
C VAL A 89 -12.15 1.64 -16.39
N GLN A 90 -13.32 1.18 -16.84
CA GLN A 90 -14.34 0.56 -15.97
C GLN A 90 -13.79 -0.69 -15.28
N GLU A 91 -13.08 -1.55 -16.00
CA GLU A 91 -12.48 -2.76 -15.44
C GLU A 91 -11.40 -2.43 -14.40
N LEU A 92 -10.57 -1.40 -14.64
CA LEU A 92 -9.58 -0.94 -13.67
C LEU A 92 -10.24 -0.39 -12.40
N ALA A 93 -11.31 0.38 -12.53
CA ALA A 93 -12.07 0.91 -11.41
C ALA A 93 -12.69 -0.23 -10.58
N ARG A 94 -13.33 -1.20 -11.24
CA ARG A 94 -13.89 -2.40 -10.59
C ARG A 94 -12.83 -3.16 -9.79
N ARG A 95 -11.65 -3.37 -10.36
CA ARG A 95 -10.53 -4.07 -9.69
C ARG A 95 -10.02 -3.32 -8.47
N ARG A 96 -9.90 -1.99 -8.55
CA ARG A 96 -9.46 -1.16 -7.43
C ARG A 96 -10.46 -1.23 -6.28
N ALA A 97 -11.75 -1.07 -6.58
CA ALA A 97 -12.82 -1.16 -5.58
C ALA A 97 -12.82 -2.53 -4.87
N ASN A 98 -12.69 -3.63 -5.61
CA ASN A 98 -12.62 -4.97 -5.01
C ASN A 98 -11.40 -5.13 -4.11
N HIS A 99 -10.23 -4.66 -4.53
CA HIS A 99 -9.01 -4.75 -3.74
C HIS A 99 -9.06 -3.86 -2.48
N GLU A 100 -9.66 -2.68 -2.58
CA GLU A 100 -9.91 -1.81 -1.43
C GLU A 100 -10.89 -2.44 -0.45
N ALA A 101 -11.96 -3.08 -0.93
CA ALA A 101 -12.91 -3.78 -0.08
C ALA A 101 -12.27 -4.95 0.68
N VAL A 102 -11.47 -5.79 0.01
CA VAL A 102 -10.75 -6.90 0.67
C VAL A 102 -9.78 -6.37 1.72
N ARG A 103 -8.97 -5.36 1.39
CA ARG A 103 -8.05 -4.75 2.37
C ARG A 103 -8.78 -4.13 3.55
N ALA A 104 -9.91 -3.47 3.32
CA ALA A 104 -10.72 -2.90 4.40
C ALA A 104 -11.27 -3.99 5.34
N GLN A 105 -11.71 -5.12 4.78
CA GLN A 105 -12.16 -6.27 5.56
C GLN A 105 -11.02 -6.89 6.38
N GLU A 106 -9.85 -7.10 5.78
CA GLU A 106 -8.66 -7.61 6.47
C GLU A 106 -8.22 -6.69 7.61
N MET A 107 -8.19 -5.38 7.38
CA MET A 107 -7.86 -4.39 8.42
C MET A 107 -8.89 -4.38 9.55
N ALA A 108 -10.19 -4.49 9.24
CA ALA A 108 -11.24 -4.55 10.24
C ALA A 108 -11.14 -5.83 11.09
N GLN A 109 -10.87 -6.97 10.47
CA GLN A 109 -10.67 -8.24 11.18
C GLN A 109 -9.45 -8.16 12.10
N HIS A 110 -8.32 -7.63 11.61
CA HIS A 110 -7.13 -7.46 12.42
C HIS A 110 -7.35 -6.49 13.58
N ALA A 111 -8.08 -5.38 13.36
CA ALA A 111 -8.42 -4.44 14.41
C ALA A 111 -9.31 -5.07 15.49
N GLN A 112 -10.30 -5.88 15.10
CA GLN A 112 -11.14 -6.63 16.03
C GLN A 112 -10.32 -7.64 16.83
N GLU A 113 -9.42 -8.37 16.19
CA GLU A 113 -8.54 -9.33 16.87
C GLU A 113 -7.59 -8.63 17.85
N GLU A 114 -7.01 -7.49 17.46
CA GLU A 114 -6.21 -6.68 18.38
C GLU A 114 -7.00 -6.16 19.57
N GLU A 115 -8.25 -5.73 19.37
CA GLU A 115 -9.12 -5.28 20.45
C GLU A 115 -9.44 -6.43 21.42
N GLN A 116 -9.74 -7.62 20.90
CA GLN A 116 -9.94 -8.83 21.71
C GLN A 116 -8.68 -9.22 22.49
N ARG A 117 -7.50 -9.15 21.85
CA ARG A 117 -6.20 -9.36 22.51
C ARG A 117 -5.97 -8.34 23.64
N ARG A 118 -6.23 -7.05 23.38
CA ARG A 118 -6.12 -5.98 24.38
C ARG A 118 -7.11 -6.17 25.54
N SER A 119 -8.35 -6.57 25.25
CA SER A 119 -9.38 -6.85 26.25
C SER A 119 -8.95 -8.00 27.16
N ARG A 120 -8.48 -9.12 26.59
CA ARG A 120 -7.94 -10.26 27.36
C ARG A 120 -6.73 -9.88 28.20
N PHE A 121 -5.81 -9.07 27.67
CA PHE A 121 -4.69 -8.56 28.43
C PHE A 121 -5.14 -7.68 29.62
N ASN A 122 -6.10 -6.78 29.40
CA ASN A 122 -6.65 -5.94 30.45
C ASN A 122 -7.40 -6.76 31.52
N LEU A 123 -8.09 -7.82 31.10
CA LEU A 123 -8.76 -8.77 32.01
C LEU A 123 -7.75 -9.49 32.90
N LEU A 124 -6.68 -10.03 32.31
CA LEU A 124 -5.59 -10.68 33.04
C LEU A 124 -4.98 -9.74 34.08
N ARG A 125 -4.61 -8.53 33.67
CA ARG A 125 -4.03 -7.53 34.58
C ARG A 125 -4.97 -7.16 35.72
N ALA A 126 -6.26 -6.99 35.42
CA ALA A 126 -7.27 -6.68 36.44
C ALA A 126 -7.46 -7.84 37.41
N PHE A 127 -7.40 -9.08 36.93
CA PHE A 127 -7.50 -10.27 37.77
C PHE A 127 -6.27 -10.44 38.67
N GLU A 128 -5.07 -10.19 38.16
CA GLU A 128 -3.83 -10.29 38.96
C GLU A 128 -3.72 -9.24 40.07
N THR A 129 -4.44 -8.12 39.93
CA THR A 129 -4.39 -7.00 40.89
C THR A 129 -5.61 -6.92 41.80
N THR A 130 -6.64 -7.73 41.56
CA THR A 130 -7.87 -7.71 42.36
C THR A 130 -7.70 -8.44 43.69
N THR A 131 -8.39 -7.97 44.71
CA THR A 131 -8.56 -8.68 46.00
C THR A 131 -9.94 -9.31 46.14
N LEU A 132 -10.78 -9.22 45.09
CA LEU A 132 -12.15 -9.76 45.08
C LEU A 132 -12.14 -11.29 44.92
N THR A 133 -13.20 -11.93 45.41
CA THR A 133 -13.48 -13.33 45.06
C THR A 133 -13.71 -13.45 43.55
N PRO A 134 -13.43 -14.62 42.93
CA PRO A 134 -13.66 -14.82 41.50
C PRO A 134 -15.10 -14.52 41.08
N ALA A 135 -16.09 -14.90 41.89
CA ALA A 135 -17.50 -14.61 41.64
C ALA A 135 -17.80 -13.09 41.56
N ASN A 136 -17.27 -12.30 42.51
CA ASN A 136 -17.44 -10.85 42.51
C ASN A 136 -16.67 -10.17 41.36
N PHE A 137 -15.50 -10.70 41.01
CA PHE A 137 -14.74 -10.22 39.87
C PHE A 137 -15.46 -10.47 38.54
N CYS A 138 -15.99 -11.68 38.33
CA CYS A 138 -16.80 -12.04 37.18
C CYS A 138 -18.03 -11.14 37.05
N ALA A 139 -18.76 -10.93 38.15
CA ALA A 139 -19.91 -10.03 38.19
C ALA A 139 -19.53 -8.58 37.81
N LEU A 140 -18.38 -8.09 38.26
CA LEU A 140 -17.89 -6.73 37.93
C LEU A 140 -17.41 -6.59 36.48
N LYS A 141 -16.80 -7.63 35.91
CA LYS A 141 -16.24 -7.61 34.54
C LYS A 141 -17.23 -8.09 33.48
N GLY A 142 -18.39 -8.59 33.88
CA GLY A 142 -19.39 -9.13 32.95
C GLY A 142 -18.90 -10.39 32.24
N VAL A 143 -18.07 -11.20 32.91
CA VAL A 143 -17.52 -12.45 32.38
C VAL A 143 -18.21 -13.62 33.10
N ALA A 144 -18.62 -14.64 32.36
CA ALA A 144 -19.18 -15.85 32.97
C ALA A 144 -18.10 -16.57 33.79
N MET A 145 -18.48 -17.14 34.94
CA MET A 145 -17.50 -17.81 35.81
C MET A 145 -16.84 -19.01 35.12
N GLU A 146 -17.58 -19.69 34.25
CA GLU A 146 -17.14 -20.84 33.46
C GLU A 146 -16.13 -20.45 32.37
N GLU A 147 -16.19 -19.21 31.89
CA GLU A 147 -15.34 -18.70 30.80
C GLU A 147 -14.06 -18.03 31.31
N LEU A 148 -14.05 -17.60 32.58
CA LEU A 148 -12.95 -16.83 33.17
C LEU A 148 -11.60 -17.54 33.04
N ASP A 149 -11.54 -18.81 33.46
CA ASP A 149 -10.27 -19.56 33.47
C ASP A 149 -9.72 -19.75 32.05
N GLY A 150 -10.58 -20.01 31.08
CA GLY A 150 -10.21 -20.12 29.66
C GLY A 150 -9.65 -18.81 29.10
N LEU A 151 -10.30 -17.68 29.40
CA LEU A 151 -9.84 -16.36 28.96
C LEU A 151 -8.51 -15.97 29.61
N LEU A 152 -8.32 -16.26 30.90
CA LEU A 152 -7.07 -15.98 31.61
C LEU A 152 -5.92 -16.85 31.09
N ALA A 153 -6.15 -18.14 30.85
CA ALA A 153 -5.14 -19.03 30.27
C ALA A 153 -4.70 -18.55 28.87
N LEU A 154 -5.64 -18.12 28.05
CA LEU A 154 -5.36 -17.57 26.73
C LEU A 154 -4.60 -16.24 26.81
N ALA A 155 -4.99 -15.34 27.73
CA ALA A 155 -4.31 -14.07 27.95
C ALA A 155 -2.86 -14.25 28.42
N ARG A 156 -2.59 -15.22 29.31
CA ARG A 156 -1.23 -15.55 29.79
C ARG A 156 -0.36 -16.05 28.64
N LYS A 157 -0.88 -16.98 27.83
CA LYS A 157 -0.19 -17.50 26.64
C LYS A 157 0.15 -16.37 25.66
N GLU A 158 -0.77 -15.44 25.43
CA GLU A 158 -0.52 -14.28 24.57
C GLU A 158 0.53 -13.32 25.15
N ALA A 159 0.52 -13.11 26.47
CA ALA A 159 1.54 -12.30 27.16
C ALA A 159 2.94 -12.93 27.07
N GLU A 160 3.05 -14.25 27.26
CA GLU A 160 4.29 -15.02 27.10
C GLU A 160 4.81 -14.94 25.65
N GLN A 161 3.93 -15.16 24.67
CA GLN A 161 4.29 -15.03 23.25
C GLN A 161 4.78 -13.63 22.91
N ARG A 162 4.17 -12.59 23.48
CA ARG A 162 4.62 -11.20 23.30
C ARG A 162 5.97 -10.94 23.97
N ALA A 163 6.20 -11.51 25.16
CA ALA A 163 7.48 -11.39 25.84
C ALA A 163 8.62 -12.04 25.02
N LEU A 164 8.36 -13.18 24.36
CA LEU A 164 9.29 -13.84 23.45
C LEU A 164 9.53 -13.06 22.15
N GLN A 165 8.51 -12.36 21.64
CA GLN A 165 8.60 -11.56 20.41
C GLN A 165 9.07 -10.13 20.65
N ALA A 166 9.20 -9.69 21.90
CA ALA A 166 9.67 -8.35 22.20
C ALA A 166 11.13 -8.20 21.71
N PRO A 167 11.43 -7.19 20.88
CA PRO A 167 12.81 -6.93 20.49
C PRO A 167 13.63 -6.66 21.74
N ALA A 168 14.84 -7.25 21.82
CA ALA A 168 15.74 -7.04 22.93
C ALA A 168 15.90 -5.52 23.17
N PRO A 169 15.84 -5.04 24.43
CA PRO A 169 16.01 -3.63 24.70
C PRO A 169 17.33 -3.19 24.06
N HIS A 170 17.28 -2.16 23.20
CA HIS A 170 18.49 -1.52 22.71
C HIS A 170 19.31 -1.16 23.94
N ARG A 171 20.45 -1.84 24.13
CA ARG A 171 21.46 -1.42 25.10
C ARG A 171 21.92 -0.04 24.65
N SER A 172 21.30 1.00 25.18
CA SER A 172 21.92 2.31 25.27
C SER A 172 23.26 2.05 25.95
N GLY A 173 24.35 2.13 25.19
CA GLY A 173 25.69 2.07 25.77
C GLY A 173 25.82 3.14 26.86
N PRO A 174 26.76 2.98 27.81
CA PRO A 174 27.01 4.00 28.82
C PRO A 174 27.19 5.37 28.14
N PRO A 175 26.70 6.48 28.71
CA PRO A 175 26.85 7.79 28.09
C PRO A 175 28.35 8.07 27.94
N GLY A 176 28.86 7.91 26.72
CA GLY A 176 30.25 8.15 26.39
C GLY A 176 30.57 9.61 26.61
N ASN A 177 31.63 9.86 27.39
CA ASN A 177 32.19 11.17 27.69
C ASN A 177 32.11 12.12 26.50
N ARG A 178 31.30 13.17 26.66
CA ARG A 178 31.24 14.32 25.77
C ARG A 178 32.41 15.25 26.08
N GLU A 179 33.63 14.77 25.89
CA GLU A 179 34.83 15.60 26.00
C GLU A 179 35.52 15.71 24.65
N GLN A 180 35.72 16.97 24.25
CA GLN A 180 36.67 17.44 23.24
C GLN A 180 36.30 17.18 21.78
N ARG A 181 35.38 18.01 21.27
CA ARG A 181 35.35 18.34 19.84
C ARG A 181 36.12 19.65 19.66
N GLU A 182 37.39 19.55 19.32
CA GLU A 182 38.22 20.71 18.95
C GLU A 182 37.60 21.45 17.74
N PRO A 183 37.63 22.79 17.71
CA PRO A 183 37.19 23.54 16.55
C PRO A 183 38.26 23.49 15.47
N ARG A 184 37.96 22.84 14.33
CA ARG A 184 38.79 22.94 13.13
C ARG A 184 38.69 24.35 12.55
N ASP A 185 39.73 25.14 12.78
CA ASP A 185 40.08 26.32 11.99
C ASP A 185 40.22 25.92 10.52
N ASN A 186 39.23 26.23 9.69
CA ASN A 186 39.37 26.18 8.24
C ASN A 186 39.28 27.60 7.68
N ARG A 187 40.38 28.34 7.83
CA ARG A 187 40.60 29.65 7.22
C ARG A 187 40.97 29.44 5.74
N GLY A 188 39.96 29.31 4.88
CA GLY A 188 40.13 29.40 3.42
C GLY A 188 40.17 30.86 2.95
N PRO A 189 40.90 31.18 1.85
CA PRO A 189 41.12 32.56 1.46
C PRO A 189 39.87 33.19 0.83
N ARG A 190 39.66 34.44 1.23
CA ARG A 190 38.62 35.39 0.80
C ARG A 190 38.72 35.64 -0.71
N ALA A 191 37.77 35.13 -1.49
CA ALA A 191 37.57 35.55 -2.87
C ALA A 191 36.62 36.75 -2.94
N GLU A 192 37.02 37.71 -3.76
CA GLU A 192 36.51 39.06 -3.88
C GLU A 192 35.03 39.17 -4.30
N GLN A 193 34.40 40.23 -3.81
CA GLN A 193 33.05 40.64 -4.15
C GLN A 193 32.99 41.17 -5.59
N ARG A 194 31.92 40.83 -6.31
CA ARG A 194 31.41 41.63 -7.44
C ARG A 194 29.93 41.96 -7.23
N PRO A 195 29.48 43.18 -7.58
CA PRO A 195 28.26 43.76 -7.02
C PRO A 195 27.05 43.59 -7.94
N GLY A 196 25.86 43.57 -7.33
CA GLY A 196 24.61 43.96 -8.01
C GLY A 196 23.60 42.84 -8.20
N GLN A 197 22.69 42.70 -7.23
CA GLN A 197 21.23 42.75 -7.46
C GLN A 197 20.52 42.46 -6.13
N ARG A 198 19.82 43.49 -5.61
CA ARG A 198 18.85 43.36 -4.52
C ARG A 198 17.51 42.93 -5.12
N PRO A 199 16.86 41.87 -4.61
CA PRO A 199 15.40 41.78 -4.65
C PRO A 199 14.84 42.09 -3.25
N GLY A 200 13.78 42.91 -3.22
CA GLY A 200 13.25 43.59 -2.03
C GLY A 200 12.50 42.72 -1.01
N PRO A 201 11.89 43.36 0.01
CA PRO A 201 11.28 42.68 1.14
C PRO A 201 10.01 41.93 0.73
N ARG A 202 9.87 40.69 1.23
CA ARG A 202 8.68 39.84 1.07
C ARG A 202 7.47 40.47 1.78
N PRO A 203 6.26 40.46 1.19
CA PRO A 203 5.08 41.02 1.83
C PRO A 203 4.61 40.16 3.01
N ALA A 204 4.16 40.86 4.05
CA ALA A 204 3.58 40.28 5.26
C ALA A 204 2.20 39.67 4.95
N GLY A 205 2.01 38.40 5.30
CA GLY A 205 0.69 37.77 5.30
C GLY A 205 -0.20 38.33 6.42
N PRO A 206 -1.51 38.51 6.20
CA PRO A 206 -2.38 39.13 7.19
C PRO A 206 -2.63 38.20 8.39
N ARG A 207 -2.40 38.76 9.58
CA ARG A 207 -2.85 38.22 10.86
C ARG A 207 -4.35 38.48 11.03
N GLY A 208 -5.10 37.41 11.27
CA GLY A 208 -6.09 37.32 12.35
C GLY A 208 -7.49 37.90 12.13
N GLU A 209 -8.49 37.04 12.24
CA GLU A 209 -9.78 37.37 12.88
C GLU A 209 -10.26 36.20 13.77
N PRO A 210 -11.07 36.49 14.82
CA PRO A 210 -11.16 35.67 16.02
C PRO A 210 -12.26 34.59 15.97
N ARG A 211 -12.01 33.52 16.72
CA ARG A 211 -12.95 32.44 17.00
C ARG A 211 -14.17 32.98 17.74
N ARG A 212 -15.36 32.73 17.21
CA ARG A 212 -16.64 32.96 17.90
C ARG A 212 -17.08 31.65 18.55
N ASP A 213 -16.94 31.58 19.87
CA ASP A 213 -17.54 30.55 20.70
C ASP A 213 -19.07 30.76 20.74
N GLY A 214 -19.81 29.84 20.12
CA GLY A 214 -21.28 29.82 20.11
C GLY A 214 -21.80 28.56 20.81
N ARG A 215 -21.92 28.63 22.13
CA ARG A 215 -22.59 27.64 22.99
C ARG A 215 -24.11 27.67 22.75
N PRO A 216 -24.78 26.56 22.43
CA PRO A 216 -26.25 26.52 22.42
C PRO A 216 -26.80 26.43 23.86
N PRO A 217 -27.90 27.13 24.19
CA PRO A 217 -28.49 27.09 25.53
C PRO A 217 -29.29 25.80 25.77
N LYS A 218 -29.17 25.28 27.01
CA LYS A 218 -29.97 24.19 27.57
C LYS A 218 -31.42 24.67 27.79
N ALA A 219 -32.40 23.97 27.22
CA ALA A 219 -33.78 24.04 27.65
C ALA A 219 -34.02 22.95 28.72
N GLY A 220 -34.38 23.38 29.93
CA GLY A 220 -34.96 22.57 31.00
C GLY A 220 -36.46 22.90 31.17
N PRO A 221 -37.18 22.14 32.00
CA PRO A 221 -38.53 21.66 31.70
C PRO A 221 -39.66 22.56 32.23
N ARG A 222 -40.85 22.38 31.65
CA ARG A 222 -42.14 22.66 32.28
C ARG A 222 -43.07 21.49 32.04
#